data_AF-A0A1W9JGJ1-F1
#
_entry.id   AF-A0A1W9JGJ1-F1
#
_cell.length_a   1.000
_cell.length_b   1.000
_cell.length_c   1.000
_cell.angle_alpha   90.00
_cell.angle_beta   90.00
_cell.angle_gamma   90.00
#
_symmetry.space_group_name_H-M   'P 1'
#
loop_
_entity.id
_entity.type
_entity.pdbx_description
1 polymer ?
#
loop_
_entity_poly.entity_id
_entity_poly.type
_entity_poly.pdbx_seq_one_letter_code
_entity_poly.pdbx_strand_id
1 'polypeptide(L)'
;MPQQALKRTFLVGMAIAVLLLMVVELRLRQIGFEPTVQDSKELWATERSKATLLGKQALILVGDSRMQLDMDLDVLAATTGLTPVQLAIDGSEFLPVLADLAADESITGTVLVSGDVWKLVEKPHTDRANEWIDFYHREYQALVAPKLETLLKSQVQQWSALYASGMPASDLLIRLITPGKVRPLYLSTKPNRQRDADYQLVEQPLFYIQRVLRNLGQAVDLTKVASEAEFERLVIDALQRSAPTRYTPEQFFYVNRLSDRILDRGGKIAFISFPMTGLIFAIDEHRSPRQFGWDVFAAHSRAITLNAQDYPALHFALPDGSHLDVRDKQAFTERLVSGLKAKAVF
;
A
#
# COMPACT_ATOMS: atom_id res chain seq x y z
N MET A 1 58.25 -3.67 -8.21
CA MET A 1 57.53 -4.95 -8.29
C MET A 1 56.36 -5.18 -7.31
N PRO A 2 56.13 -4.44 -6.18
CA PRO A 2 55.01 -4.73 -5.28
C PRO A 2 53.62 -4.25 -5.79
N GLN A 3 53.55 -3.22 -6.63
CA GLN A 3 52.27 -2.68 -7.12
C GLN A 3 51.52 -3.60 -8.10
N GLN A 4 52.23 -4.39 -8.91
CA GLN A 4 51.58 -5.32 -9.85
C GLN A 4 50.96 -6.52 -9.14
N ALA A 5 51.63 -7.05 -8.10
CA ALA A 5 51.09 -8.11 -7.27
C ALA A 5 49.84 -7.64 -6.51
N LEU A 6 49.87 -6.44 -5.92
CA LEU A 6 48.72 -5.86 -5.23
C LEU A 6 47.51 -5.63 -6.16
N LYS A 7 47.75 -5.10 -7.36
CA LYS A 7 46.69 -4.94 -8.38
C LYS A 7 46.08 -6.28 -8.77
N ARG A 8 46.90 -7.32 -8.98
CA ARG A 8 46.40 -8.67 -9.31
C ARG A 8 45.56 -9.25 -8.17
N THR A 9 46.03 -9.16 -6.93
CA THR A 9 45.27 -9.65 -5.76
C THR A 9 43.94 -8.92 -5.60
N PHE A 10 43.93 -7.59 -5.78
CA PHE A 10 42.69 -6.80 -5.74
C PHE A 10 41.70 -7.21 -6.84
N LEU A 11 42.18 -7.36 -8.08
CA LEU A 11 41.33 -7.78 -9.20
C LEU A 11 40.77 -9.19 -9.02
N VAL A 12 41.59 -10.13 -8.52
CA VAL A 12 41.14 -11.49 -8.19
C VAL A 12 40.09 -11.45 -7.08
N GLY A 13 40.32 -10.69 -6.01
CA GLY A 13 39.34 -10.53 -4.93
C GLY A 13 38.01 -9.94 -5.42
N MET A 14 38.06 -8.92 -6.28
CA MET A 14 36.87 -8.32 -6.88
C MET A 14 36.13 -9.30 -7.80
N ALA A 15 36.86 -10.09 -8.61
CA ALA A 15 36.26 -11.11 -9.46
C ALA A 15 35.56 -12.20 -8.64
N ILE A 16 36.17 -12.65 -7.53
CA ILE A 16 35.56 -13.62 -6.62
C ILE A 16 34.29 -13.04 -5.99
N ALA A 17 34.32 -11.78 -5.54
CA ALA A 17 33.14 -11.12 -4.96
C ALA A 17 31.98 -11.04 -5.97
N VAL A 18 32.26 -10.63 -7.21
CA VAL A 18 31.25 -10.58 -8.29
C VAL A 18 30.69 -11.98 -8.59
N LEU A 19 31.54 -13.00 -8.66
CA LEU A 19 31.10 -14.37 -8.88
C LEU A 19 30.19 -14.88 -7.75
N LEU A 20 30.53 -14.59 -6.49
CA LEU A 20 29.70 -14.96 -5.34
C LEU A 20 28.32 -14.28 -5.41
N LEU A 21 28.27 -12.98 -5.69
CA LEU A 21 27.01 -12.26 -5.86
C LEU A 21 26.17 -12.84 -7.00
N MET A 22 26.81 -13.20 -8.12
CA MET A 22 26.13 -13.83 -9.25
C MET A 22 25.53 -15.20 -8.88
N VAL A 23 26.27 -16.03 -8.15
CA VAL A 23 25.78 -17.34 -7.69
C VAL A 23 24.56 -17.17 -6.77
N VAL A 24 24.62 -16.21 -5.84
CA VAL A 24 23.52 -15.93 -4.91
C VAL A 24 22.28 -15.42 -5.66
N GLU A 25 22.46 -14.45 -6.56
CA GLU A 25 21.39 -13.90 -7.41
C GLU A 25 20.72 -15.00 -8.25
N LEU A 26 21.51 -15.84 -8.92
CA LEU A 26 20.98 -16.95 -9.71
C LEU A 26 20.23 -17.95 -8.83
N ARG A 27 20.74 -18.24 -7.63
CA ARG A 27 20.05 -19.14 -6.69
C ARG A 27 18.73 -18.57 -6.20
N LEU A 28 18.66 -17.28 -5.92
CA LEU A 28 17.42 -16.58 -5.52
C LEU A 28 16.37 -16.64 -6.63
N ARG A 29 16.78 -16.36 -7.87
CA ARG A 29 15.88 -16.44 -9.04
C ARG A 29 15.38 -17.87 -9.30
N GLN A 30 16.24 -18.88 -9.11
CA GLN A 30 15.83 -20.29 -9.18
C GLN A 30 14.78 -20.68 -8.12
N ILE A 31 14.79 -20.01 -6.96
CA ILE A 31 13.78 -20.20 -5.90
C ILE A 31 12.48 -19.44 -6.23
N GLY A 32 12.52 -18.50 -7.18
CA GLY A 32 11.38 -17.68 -7.61
C GLY A 32 11.36 -16.28 -6.98
N PHE A 33 12.49 -15.79 -6.45
CA PHE A 33 12.56 -14.39 -6.03
C PHE A 33 12.62 -13.46 -7.23
N GLU A 34 11.71 -12.51 -7.24
CA GLU A 34 11.75 -11.36 -8.14
C GLU A 34 12.39 -10.15 -7.46
N PRO A 35 13.06 -9.26 -8.22
CA PRO A 35 13.54 -7.98 -7.70
C PRO A 35 12.39 -7.17 -7.10
N THR A 36 12.66 -6.51 -5.97
CA THR A 36 11.70 -5.64 -5.29
C THR A 36 12.45 -4.53 -4.58
N VAL A 37 11.91 -3.33 -4.64
CA VAL A 37 12.43 -2.16 -3.94
C VAL A 37 11.87 -2.11 -2.53
N GLN A 38 12.69 -1.71 -1.57
CA GLN A 38 12.22 -1.52 -0.21
C GLN A 38 11.24 -0.33 -0.16
N ASP A 39 10.05 -0.57 0.39
CA ASP A 39 9.12 0.52 0.70
C ASP A 39 9.66 1.35 1.88
N SER A 40 10.18 2.55 1.58
CA SER A 40 10.87 3.39 2.55
C SER A 40 10.42 4.85 2.50
N LYS A 41 10.70 5.59 3.57
CA LYS A 41 10.41 7.03 3.68
C LYS A 41 11.12 7.85 2.60
N GLU A 42 12.32 7.44 2.17
CA GLU A 42 13.08 8.14 1.14
C GLU A 42 12.45 7.95 -0.25
N LEU A 43 11.97 6.74 -0.55
CA LEU A 43 11.23 6.47 -1.78
C LEU A 43 9.88 7.19 -1.77
N TRP A 44 9.18 7.20 -0.63
CA TRP A 44 7.95 7.97 -0.45
C TRP A 44 8.18 9.47 -0.67
N ALA A 45 9.22 10.04 -0.08
CA ALA A 45 9.59 11.45 -0.23
C ALA A 45 9.88 11.81 -1.70
N THR A 46 10.43 10.87 -2.46
CA THR A 46 10.65 11.03 -3.91
C THR A 46 9.34 11.13 -4.68
N GLU A 47 8.36 10.26 -4.41
CA GLU A 47 7.03 10.38 -5.01
C GLU A 47 6.31 11.65 -4.52
N ARG A 48 6.40 11.98 -3.23
CA ARG A 48 5.78 13.21 -2.68
C ARG A 48 6.33 14.47 -3.33
N SER A 49 7.63 14.50 -3.66
CA SER A 49 8.25 15.57 -4.43
C SER A 49 7.70 15.67 -5.86
N LYS A 50 7.38 14.55 -6.52
CA LYS A 50 6.77 14.56 -7.85
C LYS A 50 5.37 15.17 -7.83
N ALA A 51 4.56 14.92 -6.78
CA ALA A 51 3.22 15.50 -6.65
C ALA A 51 3.23 17.04 -6.76
N THR A 52 4.19 17.69 -6.09
CA THR A 52 4.39 19.15 -6.14
C THR A 52 4.81 19.62 -7.54
N LEU A 53 5.68 18.87 -8.23
CA LEU A 53 6.21 19.27 -9.54
C LEU A 53 5.21 19.08 -10.69
N LEU A 54 4.31 18.10 -10.59
CA LEU A 54 3.38 17.73 -11.66
C LEU A 54 2.14 18.63 -11.74
N GLY A 55 1.77 19.30 -10.64
CA GLY A 55 0.58 20.16 -10.58
C GLY A 55 -0.67 19.44 -11.10
N LYS A 56 -1.35 20.01 -12.10
CA LYS A 56 -2.58 19.45 -12.69
C LYS A 56 -2.40 18.09 -13.38
N GLN A 57 -1.18 17.73 -13.78
CA GLN A 57 -0.89 16.43 -14.38
C GLN A 57 -0.82 15.30 -13.34
N ALA A 58 -0.79 15.63 -12.04
CA ALA A 58 -0.67 14.63 -10.99
C ALA A 58 -1.99 13.89 -10.73
N LEU A 59 -1.91 12.57 -10.62
CA LEU A 59 -2.93 11.72 -10.03
C LEU A 59 -2.38 11.12 -8.74
N ILE A 60 -2.67 11.78 -7.61
CA ILE A 60 -2.08 11.48 -6.32
C ILE A 60 -2.94 10.44 -5.61
N LEU A 61 -2.35 9.31 -5.24
CA LEU A 61 -3.01 8.21 -4.55
C LEU A 61 -2.66 8.26 -3.07
N VAL A 62 -3.67 8.39 -2.23
CA VAL A 62 -3.54 8.53 -0.77
C VAL A 62 -4.38 7.45 -0.12
N GLY A 63 -3.86 6.79 0.89
CA GLY A 63 -4.59 5.73 1.57
C GLY A 63 -3.68 4.78 2.33
N ASP A 64 -4.17 3.57 2.51
CA ASP A 64 -3.45 2.47 3.16
C ASP A 64 -3.08 1.36 2.16
N SER A 65 -2.97 0.13 2.67
CA SER A 65 -2.59 -1.03 1.90
C SER A 65 -3.48 -1.26 0.68
N ARG A 66 -4.77 -0.97 0.73
CA ARG A 66 -5.67 -1.17 -0.44
C ARG A 66 -5.30 -0.24 -1.59
N MET A 67 -5.16 1.06 -1.35
CA MET A 67 -4.70 2.00 -2.39
C MET A 67 -3.31 1.67 -2.92
N GLN A 68 -2.41 1.17 -2.06
CA GLN A 68 -1.04 0.84 -2.49
C GLN A 68 -0.98 -0.45 -3.34
N LEU A 69 -1.73 -1.48 -2.94
CA LEU A 69 -1.66 -2.82 -3.53
C LEU A 69 -2.61 -3.00 -4.72
N ASP A 70 -3.81 -2.44 -4.65
CA ASP A 70 -4.91 -2.76 -5.58
C ASP A 70 -4.92 -1.89 -6.85
N MET A 71 -4.05 -0.87 -6.90
CA MET A 71 -4.00 0.11 -8.01
C MET A 71 -2.83 -0.12 -8.96
N ASP A 72 -3.14 -0.38 -10.23
CA ASP A 72 -2.14 -0.47 -11.30
C ASP A 72 -1.83 0.92 -11.86
N LEU A 73 -0.58 1.38 -11.67
CA LEU A 73 -0.18 2.74 -12.02
C LEU A 73 -0.03 2.91 -13.54
N ASP A 74 0.37 1.88 -14.28
CA ASP A 74 0.50 1.98 -15.73
C ASP A 74 -0.88 2.08 -16.38
N VAL A 75 -1.85 1.31 -15.89
CA VAL A 75 -3.26 1.39 -16.31
C VAL A 75 -3.87 2.74 -15.92
N LEU A 76 -3.63 3.25 -14.71
CA LEU A 76 -4.09 4.58 -14.31
C LEU A 76 -3.56 5.65 -15.26
N ALA A 77 -2.27 5.61 -15.59
CA ALA A 77 -1.67 6.57 -16.51
C ALA A 77 -2.30 6.48 -17.91
N ALA A 78 -2.41 5.27 -18.46
CA ALA A 78 -2.95 5.04 -19.79
C ALA A 78 -4.43 5.44 -19.91
N THR A 79 -5.23 5.17 -18.89
CA THR A 79 -6.69 5.39 -18.93
C THR A 79 -7.12 6.80 -18.55
N THR A 80 -6.36 7.49 -17.70
CA THR A 80 -6.69 8.86 -17.25
C THR A 80 -5.92 9.95 -18.01
N GLY A 81 -4.77 9.61 -18.60
CA GLY A 81 -3.84 10.58 -19.17
C GLY A 81 -3.06 11.40 -18.13
N LEU A 82 -3.25 11.12 -16.84
CA LEU A 82 -2.54 11.76 -15.73
C LEU A 82 -1.33 10.91 -15.31
N THR A 83 -0.40 11.49 -14.56
CA THR A 83 0.77 10.79 -14.02
C THR A 83 0.49 10.33 -12.58
N PRO A 84 0.38 9.02 -12.30
CA PRO A 84 0.10 8.55 -10.94
C PRO A 84 1.29 8.78 -10.00
N VAL A 85 0.97 9.20 -8.77
CA VAL A 85 1.92 9.41 -7.68
C VAL A 85 1.41 8.64 -6.47
N GLN A 86 2.08 7.53 -6.14
CA GLN A 86 1.64 6.62 -5.08
C GLN A 86 2.15 7.04 -3.69
N LEU A 87 1.29 7.71 -2.93
CA LEU A 87 1.58 8.18 -1.56
C LEU A 87 0.88 7.38 -0.47
N ALA A 88 0.13 6.33 -0.81
CA ALA A 88 -0.44 5.44 0.18
C ALA A 88 0.67 4.69 0.95
N ILE A 89 0.41 4.47 2.23
CA ILE A 89 1.35 3.82 3.15
C ILE A 89 0.63 2.64 3.79
N ASP A 90 1.12 1.42 3.52
CA ASP A 90 0.57 0.20 4.08
C ASP A 90 0.57 0.23 5.62
N GLY A 91 -0.60 -0.08 6.20
CA GLY A 91 -0.80 -0.17 7.65
C GLY A 91 -0.79 1.18 8.39
N SER A 92 -0.95 2.29 7.68
CA SER A 92 -0.84 3.65 8.22
C SER A 92 -2.18 4.41 8.11
N GLU A 93 -2.26 5.54 8.81
CA GLU A 93 -3.34 6.50 8.69
C GLU A 93 -3.10 7.42 7.48
N PHE A 94 -4.13 7.66 6.69
CA PHE A 94 -3.99 8.51 5.50
C PHE A 94 -4.20 10.00 5.80
N LEU A 95 -4.87 10.34 6.91
CA LEU A 95 -5.20 11.73 7.26
C LEU A 95 -3.97 12.65 7.37
N PRO A 96 -2.82 12.23 7.96
CA PRO A 96 -1.62 13.06 7.95
C PRO A 96 -1.12 13.39 6.55
N VAL A 97 -1.14 12.41 5.63
CA VAL A 97 -0.75 12.63 4.22
C VAL A 97 -1.72 13.58 3.53
N LEU A 98 -3.03 13.42 3.75
CA LEU A 98 -4.03 14.33 3.20
C LEU A 98 -3.88 15.75 3.77
N ALA A 99 -3.56 15.88 5.05
CA ALA A 99 -3.34 17.17 5.71
C ALA A 99 -2.11 17.88 5.14
N ASP A 100 -1.02 17.14 4.91
CA ASP A 100 0.18 17.61 4.24
C ASP A 100 -0.11 18.13 2.83
N LEU A 101 -0.83 17.35 2.02
CA LEU A 101 -1.23 17.75 0.68
C LEU A 101 -2.15 18.98 0.70
N ALA A 102 -3.11 19.02 1.63
CA ALA A 102 -4.02 20.16 1.80
C ALA A 102 -3.28 21.45 2.22
N ALA A 103 -2.14 21.34 2.92
CA ALA A 103 -1.31 22.48 3.29
C ALA A 103 -0.44 23.01 2.13
N ASP A 104 -0.11 22.16 1.14
CA ASP A 104 0.72 22.51 -0.01
C ASP A 104 -0.11 23.10 -1.17
N GLU A 105 0.01 24.42 -1.40
CA GLU A 105 -0.73 25.15 -2.43
C GLU A 105 -0.39 24.74 -3.87
N SER A 106 0.75 24.08 -4.09
CA SER A 106 1.12 23.57 -5.43
C SER A 106 0.26 22.38 -5.88
N ILE A 107 -0.41 21.71 -4.93
CA ILE A 107 -1.25 20.54 -5.19
C ILE A 107 -2.56 20.98 -5.84
N THR A 108 -2.55 20.92 -7.18
CA THR A 108 -3.65 21.32 -8.07
C THR A 108 -4.13 20.18 -8.97
N GLY A 109 -3.58 18.98 -8.80
CA GLY A 109 -3.97 17.76 -9.52
C GLY A 109 -5.22 17.07 -8.96
N THR A 110 -5.37 15.80 -9.30
CA THR A 110 -6.45 14.95 -8.81
C THR A 110 -5.94 14.07 -7.67
N VAL A 111 -6.65 14.04 -6.54
CA VAL A 111 -6.32 13.23 -5.37
C VAL A 111 -7.36 12.12 -5.21
N LEU A 112 -6.94 10.86 -5.25
CA LEU A 112 -7.78 9.72 -4.88
C LEU A 112 -7.41 9.29 -3.47
N VAL A 113 -8.40 9.22 -2.59
CA VAL A 113 -8.21 8.86 -1.18
C VAL A 113 -8.95 7.56 -0.89
N SER A 114 -8.31 6.60 -0.22
CA SER A 114 -9.00 5.46 0.37
C SER A 114 -8.69 5.28 1.84
N GLY A 115 -9.63 4.70 2.56
CA GLY A 115 -9.45 4.19 3.91
C GLY A 115 -10.76 3.71 4.47
N ASP A 116 -10.69 2.87 5.49
CA ASP A 116 -11.87 2.45 6.24
C ASP A 116 -12.54 3.67 6.90
N VAL A 117 -13.84 3.59 7.18
CA VAL A 117 -14.63 4.72 7.72
C VAL A 117 -14.02 5.28 9.01
N TRP A 118 -13.49 4.40 9.86
CA TRP A 118 -12.91 4.79 11.14
C TRP A 118 -11.63 5.62 11.00
N LYS A 119 -10.98 5.61 9.83
CA LYS A 119 -9.81 6.44 9.49
C LYS A 119 -10.17 7.81 8.93
N LEU A 120 -11.44 8.06 8.59
CA LEU A 120 -11.93 9.39 8.20
C LEU A 120 -12.06 10.33 9.41
N VAL A 121 -12.01 9.78 10.63
CA VAL A 121 -12.11 10.54 11.89
C VAL A 121 -10.73 10.80 12.45
N GLU A 122 -10.49 12.06 12.85
CA GLU A 122 -9.22 12.48 13.45
C GLU A 122 -8.95 11.75 14.77
N LYS A 123 -7.70 11.30 14.95
CA LYS A 123 -7.25 10.62 16.16
C LYS A 123 -5.93 11.21 16.66
N PRO A 124 -5.81 11.54 17.95
CA PRO A 124 -4.57 12.07 18.52
C PRO A 124 -3.55 10.95 18.73
N HIS A 125 -2.79 10.62 17.69
CA HIS A 125 -1.67 9.69 17.80
C HIS A 125 -0.63 9.94 16.70
N THR A 126 0.62 9.59 17.00
CA THR A 126 1.70 9.59 16.01
C THR A 126 1.66 8.27 15.24
N ASP A 127 1.42 8.39 13.94
CA ASP A 127 1.43 7.29 12.98
C ASP A 127 2.67 7.37 12.06
N ARG A 128 3.03 6.25 11.40
CA ARG A 128 4.15 6.15 10.45
C ARG A 128 4.12 7.25 9.37
N ALA A 129 2.93 7.65 8.90
CA ALA A 129 2.79 8.73 7.93
C ALA A 129 3.46 10.03 8.41
N ASN A 130 3.33 10.36 9.71
CA ASN A 130 3.92 11.57 10.27
C ASN A 130 5.45 11.53 10.20
N GLU A 131 6.07 10.39 10.51
CA GLU A 131 7.53 10.22 10.43
C GLU A 131 8.04 10.44 9.01
N TRP A 132 7.29 9.98 8.01
CA TRP A 132 7.68 10.10 6.60
C TRP A 132 7.50 11.52 6.07
N ILE A 133 6.44 12.21 6.51
CA ILE A 133 6.20 13.63 6.23
C ILE A 133 7.29 14.50 6.89
N ASP A 134 7.63 14.25 8.15
CA ASP A 134 8.71 14.94 8.86
C ASP A 134 10.04 14.78 8.12
N PHE A 135 10.36 13.55 7.67
CA PHE A 135 11.54 13.29 6.87
C PHE A 135 11.53 14.06 5.54
N TYR A 136 10.38 14.12 4.85
CA TYR A 136 10.24 14.85 3.60
C TYR A 136 10.57 16.34 3.76
N HIS A 137 9.96 17.01 4.75
CA HIS A 137 10.15 18.45 4.96
C HIS A 137 11.49 18.81 5.59
N ARG A 138 12.00 18.01 6.53
CA ARG A 138 13.21 18.36 7.30
C ARG A 138 14.50 17.95 6.59
N GLU A 139 14.50 16.80 5.93
CA GLU A 139 15.72 16.19 5.41
C GLU A 139 15.71 16.13 3.87
N TYR A 140 14.66 15.57 3.27
CA TYR A 140 14.64 15.30 1.83
C TYR A 140 14.65 16.57 0.98
N GLN A 141 13.87 17.58 1.36
CA GLN A 141 13.82 18.84 0.62
C GLN A 141 15.16 19.59 0.68
N ALA A 142 15.83 19.57 1.84
CA ALA A 142 17.06 20.33 2.09
C ALA A 142 18.32 19.68 1.48
N LEU A 143 18.35 18.35 1.33
CA LEU A 143 19.57 17.61 1.01
C LEU A 143 19.50 16.93 -0.36
N VAL A 144 20.61 16.98 -1.10
CA VAL A 144 20.77 16.24 -2.36
C VAL A 144 21.14 14.78 -2.09
N ALA A 145 21.88 14.50 -1.01
CA ALA A 145 22.38 13.16 -0.70
C ALA A 145 21.28 12.09 -0.58
N PRO A 146 20.16 12.31 0.15
CA PRO A 146 19.08 11.32 0.22
C PRO A 146 18.43 11.03 -1.15
N LYS A 147 18.37 12.02 -2.04
CA LYS A 147 17.83 11.86 -3.40
C LYS A 147 18.72 10.95 -4.24
N LEU A 148 20.03 11.19 -4.22
CA LEU A 148 21.01 10.37 -4.93
C LEU A 148 21.07 8.96 -4.36
N GLU A 149 21.07 8.82 -3.03
CA GLU A 149 21.08 7.52 -2.37
C GLU A 149 19.83 6.70 -2.73
N THR A 150 18.65 7.31 -2.69
CA THR A 150 17.39 6.65 -3.08
C THR A 150 17.42 6.22 -4.54
N LEU A 151 17.92 7.08 -5.44
CA LEU A 151 18.06 6.76 -6.85
C LEU A 151 18.99 5.56 -7.06
N LEU A 152 20.18 5.58 -6.46
CA LEU A 152 21.15 4.49 -6.61
C LEU A 152 20.63 3.18 -5.98
N LYS A 153 20.03 3.26 -4.80
CA LYS A 153 19.48 2.09 -4.09
C LYS A 153 18.31 1.47 -4.86
N SER A 154 17.33 2.27 -5.29
CA SER A 154 16.21 1.79 -6.10
C SER A 154 16.69 1.21 -7.44
N GLN A 155 17.68 1.84 -8.08
CA GLN A 155 18.29 1.33 -9.30
C GLN A 155 18.94 -0.03 -9.09
N VAL A 156 19.64 -0.28 -7.98
CA VAL A 156 20.20 -1.62 -7.71
C VAL A 156 19.10 -2.63 -7.39
N GLN A 157 18.14 -2.25 -6.54
CA GLN A 157 17.08 -3.14 -6.05
C GLN A 157 16.08 -3.56 -7.12
N GLN A 158 15.83 -2.73 -8.14
CA GLN A 158 14.94 -3.12 -9.24
C GLN A 158 15.55 -4.19 -10.16
N TRP A 159 16.87 -4.38 -10.15
CA TRP A 159 17.54 -5.39 -10.98
C TRP A 159 17.98 -6.63 -10.20
N SER A 160 18.18 -6.53 -8.89
CA SER A 160 18.70 -7.62 -8.06
C SER A 160 17.69 -8.18 -7.08
N ALA A 161 17.58 -9.50 -7.05
CA ALA A 161 16.79 -10.25 -6.08
C ALA A 161 17.47 -10.34 -4.69
N LEU A 162 18.72 -9.88 -4.53
CA LEU A 162 19.46 -9.96 -3.26
C LEU A 162 18.70 -9.31 -2.10
N TYR A 163 18.00 -8.21 -2.36
CA TYR A 163 17.21 -7.49 -1.37
C TYR A 163 15.76 -8.01 -1.24
N ALA A 164 15.36 -8.92 -2.13
CA ALA A 164 13.98 -9.37 -2.22
C ALA A 164 13.53 -10.27 -1.07
N SER A 165 14.47 -10.83 -0.32
CA SER A 165 14.15 -11.64 0.85
C SER A 165 13.66 -10.84 2.06
N GLY A 166 13.92 -9.53 2.09
CA GLY A 166 13.71 -8.70 3.29
C GLY A 166 14.53 -9.16 4.51
N MET A 167 15.44 -10.13 4.35
CA MET A 167 16.26 -10.69 5.41
C MET A 167 17.67 -10.06 5.40
N PRO A 168 18.33 -9.98 6.58
CA PRO A 168 19.76 -9.67 6.62
C PRO A 168 20.56 -10.64 5.75
N ALA A 169 21.58 -10.14 5.06
CA ALA A 169 22.39 -10.95 4.15
C ALA A 169 23.02 -12.18 4.83
N SER A 170 23.40 -12.06 6.10
CA SER A 170 23.93 -13.18 6.90
C SER A 170 22.93 -14.34 7.01
N ASP A 171 21.67 -14.02 7.29
CA ASP A 171 20.61 -15.00 7.48
C ASP A 171 20.20 -15.61 6.14
N LEU A 172 20.18 -14.78 5.09
CA LEU A 172 19.88 -15.23 3.74
C LEU A 172 20.89 -16.29 3.27
N LEU A 173 22.18 -16.03 3.42
CA LEU A 173 23.22 -16.96 2.97
C LEU A 173 23.14 -18.33 3.67
N ILE A 174 22.88 -18.34 4.99
CA ILE A 174 22.71 -19.59 5.75
C ILE A 174 21.46 -20.35 5.30
N ARG A 175 20.36 -19.65 5.02
CA ARG A 175 19.10 -20.30 4.64
C ARG A 175 19.08 -20.73 3.17
N LEU A 176 19.83 -20.07 2.29
CA LEU A 176 19.90 -20.42 0.86
C LEU A 176 20.48 -21.81 0.58
N ILE A 177 21.34 -22.31 1.47
CA ILE A 177 21.89 -23.66 1.39
C ILE A 177 20.96 -24.73 1.99
N THR A 178 19.86 -24.35 2.65
CA THR A 178 18.90 -25.28 3.24
C THR A 178 17.60 -25.34 2.41
N PRO A 179 17.25 -26.49 1.81
CA PRO A 179 16.04 -26.63 1.01
C PRO A 179 14.77 -26.21 1.77
N GLY A 180 13.90 -25.43 1.12
CA GLY A 180 12.58 -25.04 1.65
C GLY A 180 12.57 -24.00 2.77
N LYS A 181 13.73 -23.48 3.20
CA LYS A 181 13.83 -22.46 4.27
C LYS A 181 13.73 -21.02 3.78
N VAL A 182 13.80 -20.82 2.47
CA VAL A 182 13.62 -19.52 1.82
C VAL A 182 12.49 -19.66 0.82
N ARG A 183 11.50 -18.77 0.89
CA ARG A 183 10.38 -18.71 -0.05
C ARG A 183 10.23 -17.27 -0.55
N PRO A 184 9.82 -17.06 -1.81
CA PRO A 184 9.55 -15.74 -2.33
C PRO A 184 8.54 -14.99 -1.45
N LEU A 185 8.69 -13.67 -1.36
CA LEU A 185 7.68 -12.83 -0.73
C LEU A 185 6.47 -12.73 -1.65
N TYR A 186 5.28 -12.83 -1.08
CA TYR A 186 4.04 -12.60 -1.82
C TYR A 186 3.86 -11.13 -2.23
N LEU A 187 4.64 -10.21 -1.62
CA LEU A 187 4.63 -8.79 -1.96
C LEU A 187 5.87 -8.40 -2.73
N SER A 188 5.66 -7.70 -3.84
CA SER A 188 6.72 -7.04 -4.62
C SER A 188 6.41 -5.56 -4.78
N THR A 189 7.42 -4.70 -4.62
CA THR A 189 7.27 -3.25 -4.74
C THR A 189 8.16 -2.74 -5.86
N LYS A 190 7.57 -1.98 -6.78
CA LYS A 190 8.24 -1.33 -7.90
C LYS A 190 8.84 0.03 -7.48
N PRO A 191 9.80 0.60 -8.24
CA PRO A 191 10.41 1.90 -7.93
C PRO A 191 9.42 3.07 -7.84
N ASN A 192 8.30 3.03 -8.56
CA ASN A 192 7.23 4.02 -8.47
C ASN A 192 6.28 3.79 -7.28
N ARG A 193 6.67 2.94 -6.32
CA ARG A 193 5.89 2.50 -5.16
C ARG A 193 4.61 1.71 -5.46
N GLN A 194 4.36 1.32 -6.72
CA GLN A 194 3.34 0.30 -7.00
C GLN A 194 3.72 -0.98 -6.26
N ARG A 195 2.77 -1.57 -5.56
CA ARG A 195 2.98 -2.82 -4.84
C ARG A 195 2.05 -3.89 -5.34
N ASP A 196 2.57 -5.05 -5.64
CA ASP A 196 1.83 -6.18 -6.19
C ASP A 196 1.81 -7.31 -5.15
N ALA A 197 0.66 -7.99 -5.02
CA ALA A 197 0.45 -9.09 -4.10
C ALA A 197 0.08 -10.37 -4.87
N ASP A 198 0.93 -11.40 -4.82
CA ASP A 198 0.66 -12.70 -5.44
C ASP A 198 0.26 -13.73 -4.38
N TYR A 199 -1.04 -13.95 -4.24
CA TYR A 199 -1.59 -14.85 -3.24
C TYR A 199 -1.41 -16.34 -3.59
N GLN A 200 -0.83 -16.69 -4.75
CA GLN A 200 -0.36 -18.06 -5.00
C GLN A 200 0.88 -18.43 -4.17
N LEU A 201 1.61 -17.43 -3.66
CA LEU A 201 2.81 -17.64 -2.86
C LEU A 201 2.53 -17.84 -1.37
N VAL A 202 1.26 -17.75 -0.95
CA VAL A 202 0.82 -17.97 0.44
C VAL A 202 -0.13 -19.15 0.54
N GLU A 203 -0.13 -19.80 1.69
CA GLU A 203 -0.97 -20.97 1.94
C GLU A 203 -2.38 -20.56 2.35
N GLN A 204 -3.36 -20.88 1.52
CA GLN A 204 -4.78 -20.70 1.81
C GLN A 204 -5.38 -22.01 2.36
N PRO A 205 -6.34 -21.96 3.30
CA PRO A 205 -7.00 -20.77 3.84
C PRO A 205 -6.29 -20.14 5.06
N LEU A 206 -5.12 -20.65 5.46
CA LEU A 206 -4.43 -20.19 6.69
C LEU A 206 -4.10 -18.69 6.64
N PHE A 207 -3.68 -18.17 5.49
CA PHE A 207 -3.38 -16.75 5.32
C PHE A 207 -4.62 -15.88 5.54
N TYR A 208 -5.76 -16.26 4.96
CA TYR A 208 -7.04 -15.60 5.19
C TYR A 208 -7.46 -15.65 6.66
N ILE A 209 -7.38 -16.82 7.31
CA ILE A 209 -7.71 -16.98 8.74
C ILE A 209 -6.86 -16.04 9.61
N GLN A 210 -5.55 -15.94 9.36
CA GLN A 210 -4.67 -15.02 10.09
C GLN A 210 -5.05 -13.56 9.91
N ARG A 211 -5.45 -13.17 8.68
CA ARG A 211 -5.97 -11.81 8.40
C ARG A 211 -7.25 -11.53 9.17
N VAL A 212 -8.19 -12.47 9.18
CA VAL A 212 -9.45 -12.36 9.93
C VAL A 212 -9.19 -12.17 11.42
N LEU A 213 -8.34 -13.00 12.03
CA LEU A 213 -8.01 -12.90 13.45
C LEU A 213 -7.33 -11.58 13.80
N ARG A 214 -6.38 -11.12 12.97
CA ARG A 214 -5.72 -9.82 13.14
C ARG A 214 -6.72 -8.67 13.06
N ASN A 215 -7.63 -8.71 12.10
CA ASN A 215 -8.64 -7.68 11.92
C ASN A 215 -9.68 -7.71 13.04
N LEU A 216 -10.08 -8.89 13.52
CA LEU A 216 -11.00 -9.06 14.65
C LEU A 216 -10.45 -8.46 15.94
N GLY A 217 -9.12 -8.50 16.16
CA GLY A 217 -8.47 -7.89 17.31
C GLY A 217 -8.87 -8.50 18.65
N GLN A 218 -9.49 -9.68 18.63
CA GLN A 218 -9.89 -10.45 19.81
C GLN A 218 -9.31 -11.86 19.72
N ALA A 219 -9.01 -12.46 20.87
CA ALA A 219 -8.56 -13.84 20.93
C ALA A 219 -9.71 -14.80 20.59
N VAL A 220 -9.47 -15.69 19.64
CA VAL A 220 -10.36 -16.80 19.28
C VAL A 220 -9.64 -18.10 19.59
N ASP A 221 -10.33 -19.01 20.27
CA ASP A 221 -9.82 -20.33 20.61
C ASP A 221 -9.94 -21.28 19.41
N LEU A 222 -8.88 -21.34 18.61
CA LEU A 222 -8.83 -22.18 17.40
C LEU A 222 -8.85 -23.68 17.70
N THR A 223 -8.63 -24.11 18.95
CA THR A 223 -8.73 -25.54 19.30
C THR A 223 -10.16 -26.08 19.20
N LYS A 224 -11.14 -25.16 19.21
CA LYS A 224 -12.57 -25.44 19.06
C LYS A 224 -13.06 -25.34 17.62
N VAL A 225 -12.17 -25.19 16.64
CA VAL A 225 -12.54 -25.04 15.23
C VAL A 225 -12.35 -26.38 14.53
N ALA A 226 -13.44 -27.09 14.25
CA ALA A 226 -13.44 -28.32 13.46
C ALA A 226 -13.81 -28.10 11.99
N SER A 227 -14.35 -26.93 11.62
CA SER A 227 -14.75 -26.61 10.25
C SER A 227 -14.71 -25.10 9.98
N GLU A 228 -14.72 -24.71 8.70
CA GLU A 228 -14.82 -23.31 8.27
C GLU A 228 -16.10 -22.63 8.80
N ALA A 229 -17.25 -23.32 8.72
CA ALA A 229 -18.52 -22.80 9.25
C ALA A 229 -18.50 -22.58 10.78
N GLU A 230 -17.73 -23.38 11.52
CA GLU A 230 -17.53 -23.17 12.96
C GLU A 230 -16.60 -21.98 13.23
N PHE A 231 -15.54 -21.83 12.43
CA PHE A 231 -14.68 -20.65 12.49
C PHE A 231 -15.46 -19.35 12.23
N GLU A 232 -16.25 -19.31 11.15
CA GLU A 232 -17.10 -18.17 10.82
C GLU A 232 -18.04 -17.82 11.99
N ARG A 233 -18.72 -18.83 12.55
CA ARG A 233 -19.62 -18.62 13.69
C ARG A 233 -18.90 -18.05 14.90
N LEU A 234 -17.71 -18.57 15.25
CA LEU A 234 -16.92 -18.04 16.36
C LEU A 234 -16.51 -16.58 16.14
N VAL A 235 -16.20 -16.20 14.91
CA VAL A 235 -15.88 -14.81 14.56
C VAL A 235 -17.12 -13.92 14.68
N ILE A 236 -18.28 -14.35 14.17
CA ILE A 236 -19.53 -13.60 14.31
C ILE A 236 -19.95 -13.46 15.78
N ASP A 237 -19.87 -14.53 16.57
CA ASP A 237 -20.17 -14.51 18.01
C ASP A 237 -19.24 -13.56 18.77
N ALA A 238 -17.97 -13.48 18.36
CA ALA A 238 -17.01 -12.53 18.93
C ALA A 238 -17.37 -11.07 18.59
N LEU A 239 -17.80 -10.81 17.35
CA LEU A 239 -18.23 -9.47 16.92
C LEU A 239 -19.41 -8.95 17.73
N GLN A 240 -20.41 -9.80 17.98
CA GLN A 240 -21.63 -9.46 18.74
C GLN A 240 -21.35 -9.02 20.19
N ARG A 241 -20.15 -9.27 20.72
CA ARG A 241 -19.73 -8.78 22.05
C ARG A 241 -19.43 -7.28 22.08
N SER A 242 -19.30 -6.65 20.91
CA SER A 242 -19.03 -5.23 20.76
C SER A 242 -20.15 -4.52 20.02
N ALA A 243 -20.52 -3.33 20.47
CA ALA A 243 -21.51 -2.49 19.80
C ALA A 243 -20.92 -1.85 18.54
N PRO A 244 -21.73 -1.66 17.48
CA PRO A 244 -21.32 -0.89 16.31
C PRO A 244 -21.02 0.56 16.68
N THR A 245 -20.03 1.14 16.02
CA THR A 245 -19.76 2.58 16.07
C THR A 245 -20.74 3.30 15.16
N ARG A 246 -21.34 4.37 15.69
CA ARG A 246 -22.22 5.26 14.94
C ARG A 246 -21.55 6.61 14.85
N TYR A 247 -21.29 7.07 13.64
CA TYR A 247 -20.60 8.32 13.38
C TYR A 247 -21.61 9.46 13.23
N THR A 248 -21.24 10.63 13.74
CA THR A 248 -21.96 11.88 13.47
C THR A 248 -21.22 12.70 12.40
N PRO A 249 -21.91 13.59 11.67
CA PRO A 249 -21.28 14.43 10.66
C PRO A 249 -20.08 15.24 11.18
N GLU A 250 -20.14 15.69 12.44
CA GLU A 250 -19.10 16.51 13.07
C GLU A 250 -17.75 15.79 13.14
N GLN A 251 -17.76 14.47 13.28
CA GLN A 251 -16.54 13.67 13.34
C GLN A 251 -15.78 13.66 12.01
N PHE A 252 -16.45 13.99 10.90
CA PHE A 252 -15.84 14.11 9.58
C PHE A 252 -15.46 15.55 9.21
N PHE A 253 -15.67 16.54 10.08
CA PHE A 253 -15.35 17.93 9.78
C PHE A 253 -13.88 18.17 9.45
N TYR A 254 -12.98 17.45 10.12
CA TYR A 254 -11.56 17.59 9.86
C TYR A 254 -11.21 17.14 8.44
N VAL A 255 -11.56 15.90 8.06
CA VAL A 255 -11.28 15.38 6.72
C VAL A 255 -11.97 16.19 5.61
N ASN A 256 -13.21 16.64 5.84
CA ASN A 256 -13.92 17.48 4.88
C ASN A 256 -13.24 18.84 4.71
N ARG A 257 -12.74 19.47 5.79
CA ARG A 257 -11.96 20.71 5.69
C ARG A 257 -10.68 20.53 4.87
N LEU A 258 -9.97 19.42 5.04
CA LEU A 258 -8.76 19.13 4.26
C LEU A 258 -9.09 18.96 2.77
N SER A 259 -10.15 18.21 2.48
CA SER A 259 -10.67 18.03 1.13
C SER A 259 -11.09 19.35 0.48
N ASP A 260 -11.82 20.19 1.23
CA ASP A 260 -12.31 21.49 0.75
C ASP A 260 -11.16 22.42 0.39
N ARG A 261 -10.06 22.43 1.16
CA ARG A 261 -8.86 23.21 0.80
C ARG A 261 -8.27 22.83 -0.56
N ILE A 262 -8.33 21.55 -0.93
CA ILE A 262 -7.87 21.07 -2.25
C ILE A 262 -8.86 21.51 -3.34
N LEU A 263 -10.16 21.37 -3.09
CA LEU A 263 -11.22 21.79 -4.02
C LEU A 263 -11.21 23.30 -4.27
N ASP A 264 -11.08 24.10 -3.21
CA ASP A 264 -11.18 25.56 -3.26
C ASP A 264 -10.05 26.21 -4.07
N ARG A 265 -8.90 25.52 -4.20
CA ARG A 265 -7.80 25.94 -5.09
C ARG A 265 -7.82 25.28 -6.47
N GLY A 266 -8.93 24.64 -6.83
CA GLY A 266 -9.15 24.08 -8.16
C GLY A 266 -8.55 22.69 -8.40
N GLY A 267 -8.09 22.01 -7.34
CA GLY A 267 -7.77 20.59 -7.39
C GLY A 267 -9.04 19.73 -7.42
N LYS A 268 -8.88 18.45 -7.74
CA LYS A 268 -9.97 17.46 -7.67
C LYS A 268 -9.67 16.46 -6.56
N ILE A 269 -10.71 15.97 -5.89
CA ILE A 269 -10.56 14.94 -4.87
C ILE A 269 -11.75 13.97 -4.89
N ALA A 270 -11.45 12.68 -4.77
CA ALA A 270 -12.44 11.63 -4.62
C ALA A 270 -12.06 10.65 -3.51
N PHE A 271 -13.04 10.29 -2.67
CA PHE A 271 -12.90 9.24 -1.66
C PHE A 271 -13.46 7.93 -2.18
N ILE A 272 -12.71 6.85 -1.99
CA ILE A 272 -13.02 5.52 -2.49
C ILE A 272 -13.01 4.54 -1.32
N SER A 273 -14.16 3.90 -1.06
CA SER A 273 -14.22 2.71 -0.21
C SER A 273 -13.95 1.49 -1.10
N PHE A 274 -12.79 0.87 -0.91
CA PHE A 274 -12.35 -0.30 -1.67
C PHE A 274 -13.17 -1.54 -1.31
N PRO A 275 -13.27 -2.54 -2.22
CA PRO A 275 -14.04 -3.74 -1.95
C PRO A 275 -13.44 -4.52 -0.76
N MET A 276 -14.33 -5.21 -0.06
CA MET A 276 -14.02 -6.18 0.99
C MET A 276 -14.93 -7.39 0.82
N THR A 277 -14.48 -8.58 1.21
CA THR A 277 -15.27 -9.81 1.11
C THR A 277 -15.18 -10.65 2.39
N GLY A 278 -16.09 -11.62 2.50
CA GLY A 278 -16.10 -12.60 3.58
C GLY A 278 -16.16 -11.99 4.99
N LEU A 279 -15.44 -12.60 5.92
CA LEU A 279 -15.39 -12.19 7.31
C LEU A 279 -14.72 -10.82 7.50
N ILE A 280 -13.83 -10.39 6.59
CA ILE A 280 -13.26 -9.05 6.67
C ILE A 280 -14.33 -7.98 6.44
N PHE A 281 -15.18 -8.17 5.44
CA PHE A 281 -16.34 -7.31 5.23
C PHE A 281 -17.31 -7.38 6.41
N ALA A 282 -17.61 -8.57 6.93
CA ALA A 282 -18.50 -8.72 8.09
C ALA A 282 -17.96 -7.99 9.34
N ILE A 283 -16.65 -8.04 9.59
CA ILE A 283 -16.00 -7.32 10.69
C ILE A 283 -16.14 -5.80 10.49
N ASP A 284 -15.88 -5.29 9.29
CA ASP A 284 -15.96 -3.85 9.01
C ASP A 284 -17.42 -3.34 9.11
N GLU A 285 -18.36 -4.02 8.45
CA GLU A 285 -19.78 -3.65 8.46
C GLU A 285 -20.40 -3.76 9.86
N HIS A 286 -19.96 -4.71 10.70
CA HIS A 286 -20.40 -4.76 12.10
C HIS A 286 -19.83 -3.59 12.92
N ARG A 287 -18.56 -3.22 12.71
CA ARG A 287 -17.91 -2.15 13.48
C ARG A 287 -18.37 -0.76 13.08
N SER A 288 -18.57 -0.54 11.79
CA SER A 288 -18.91 0.74 11.20
C SER A 288 -19.99 0.55 10.13
N PRO A 289 -21.23 0.17 10.52
CA PRO A 289 -22.28 -0.10 9.56
C PRO A 289 -22.46 1.06 8.60
N ARG A 290 -22.57 0.75 7.31
CA ARG A 290 -22.50 1.74 6.23
C ARG A 290 -23.41 2.96 6.46
N GLN A 291 -24.66 2.71 6.82
CA GLN A 291 -25.68 3.73 7.07
C GLN A 291 -25.34 4.68 8.23
N PHE A 292 -24.48 4.25 9.16
CA PHE A 292 -24.02 5.04 10.31
C PHE A 292 -22.57 5.49 10.16
N GLY A 293 -21.95 5.26 9.00
CA GLY A 293 -20.53 5.50 8.74
C GLY A 293 -20.30 6.15 7.39
N TRP A 294 -19.99 5.34 6.37
CA TRP A 294 -19.66 5.83 5.03
C TRP A 294 -20.76 6.72 4.44
N ASP A 295 -22.03 6.35 4.58
CA ASP A 295 -23.13 7.14 4.01
C ASP A 295 -23.31 8.48 4.73
N VAL A 296 -23.00 8.54 6.04
CA VAL A 296 -22.99 9.79 6.81
C VAL A 296 -21.88 10.71 6.30
N PHE A 297 -20.68 10.18 6.09
CA PHE A 297 -19.57 10.94 5.51
C PHE A 297 -19.91 11.45 4.09
N ALA A 298 -20.36 10.56 3.22
CA ALA A 298 -20.65 10.86 1.83
C ALA A 298 -21.74 11.94 1.68
N ALA A 299 -22.78 11.90 2.52
CA ALA A 299 -23.85 12.90 2.51
C ALA A 299 -23.40 14.31 2.93
N HIS A 300 -22.26 14.45 3.61
CA HIS A 300 -21.76 15.72 4.14
C HIS A 300 -20.42 16.13 3.52
N SER A 301 -19.95 15.44 2.47
CA SER A 301 -18.72 15.79 1.76
C SER A 301 -19.03 16.52 0.45
N ARG A 302 -18.23 17.55 0.14
CA ARG A 302 -18.21 18.17 -1.20
C ARG A 302 -17.45 17.32 -2.21
N ALA A 303 -16.55 16.45 -1.73
CA ALA A 303 -15.79 15.56 -2.58
C ALA A 303 -16.68 14.48 -3.20
N ILE A 304 -16.25 13.97 -4.35
CA ILE A 304 -16.90 12.81 -4.95
C ILE A 304 -16.60 11.59 -4.07
N THR A 305 -17.63 10.82 -3.73
CA THR A 305 -17.46 9.55 -3.01
C THR A 305 -17.88 8.37 -3.88
N LEU A 306 -17.12 7.27 -3.84
CA LEU A 306 -17.43 6.01 -4.50
C LEU A 306 -17.26 4.87 -3.50
N ASN A 307 -18.32 4.07 -3.29
CA ASN A 307 -18.23 2.83 -2.54
C ASN A 307 -18.21 1.66 -3.53
N ALA A 308 -17.14 0.86 -3.55
CA ALA A 308 -16.99 -0.24 -4.50
C ALA A 308 -18.10 -1.30 -4.37
N GLN A 309 -18.70 -1.45 -3.18
CA GLN A 309 -19.80 -2.39 -2.95
C GLN A 309 -21.04 -2.06 -3.78
N ASP A 310 -21.23 -0.79 -4.19
CA ASP A 310 -22.35 -0.34 -5.02
C ASP A 310 -22.22 -0.70 -6.51
N TYR A 311 -21.05 -1.18 -6.93
CA TYR A 311 -20.74 -1.41 -8.34
C TYR A 311 -20.41 -2.89 -8.55
N PRO A 312 -21.33 -3.69 -9.10
CA PRO A 312 -21.07 -5.10 -9.41
C PRO A 312 -19.83 -5.33 -10.27
N ALA A 313 -19.45 -4.36 -11.11
CA ALA A 313 -18.22 -4.39 -11.89
C ALA A 313 -16.95 -4.42 -11.03
N LEU A 314 -17.00 -3.91 -9.80
CA LEU A 314 -15.90 -3.86 -8.83
C LEU A 314 -15.94 -5.03 -7.83
N HIS A 315 -16.83 -6.01 -8.02
CA HIS A 315 -16.85 -7.22 -7.21
C HIS A 315 -15.79 -8.21 -7.74
N PHE A 316 -14.68 -8.28 -7.02
CA PHE A 316 -13.56 -9.18 -7.29
C PHE A 316 -13.38 -10.18 -6.14
N ALA A 317 -12.77 -11.32 -6.43
CA ALA A 317 -12.31 -12.22 -5.38
C ALA A 317 -11.12 -11.57 -4.66
N LEU A 318 -11.20 -11.48 -3.33
CA LEU A 318 -10.12 -10.95 -2.50
C LEU A 318 -9.56 -12.11 -1.67
N PRO A 319 -8.36 -12.64 -1.98
CA PRO A 319 -7.86 -13.87 -1.35
C PRO A 319 -7.65 -13.76 0.17
N ASP A 320 -7.48 -12.56 0.70
CA ASP A 320 -7.41 -12.31 2.15
C ASP A 320 -8.64 -11.53 2.68
N GLY A 321 -9.67 -11.36 1.86
CA GLY A 321 -10.86 -10.57 2.17
C GLY A 321 -10.68 -9.05 2.06
N SER A 322 -9.47 -8.56 1.74
CA SER A 322 -9.12 -7.14 1.81
C SER A 322 -8.41 -6.60 0.58
N HIS A 323 -7.59 -7.39 -0.11
CA HIS A 323 -6.77 -6.96 -1.24
C HIS A 323 -6.98 -7.84 -2.47
N LEU A 324 -6.71 -7.26 -3.62
CA LEU A 324 -6.68 -7.96 -4.89
C LEU A 324 -5.43 -8.82 -5.01
N ASP A 325 -5.58 -9.90 -5.75
CA ASP A 325 -4.42 -10.53 -6.35
C ASP A 325 -3.88 -9.69 -7.51
N VAL A 326 -2.56 -9.69 -7.72
CA VAL A 326 -1.87 -8.99 -8.81
C VAL A 326 -2.51 -9.27 -10.19
N ARG A 327 -3.06 -10.47 -10.39
CA ARG A 327 -3.72 -10.86 -11.65
C ARG A 327 -5.04 -10.13 -11.91
N ASP A 328 -5.73 -9.68 -10.87
CA ASP A 328 -7.00 -8.95 -10.98
C ASP A 328 -6.82 -7.42 -11.00
N LYS A 329 -5.64 -6.95 -10.61
CA LYS A 329 -5.30 -5.54 -10.39
C LYS A 329 -5.54 -4.64 -11.61
N GLN A 330 -5.15 -5.10 -12.80
CA GLN A 330 -5.39 -4.36 -14.04
C GLN A 330 -6.89 -4.18 -14.30
N ALA A 331 -7.65 -5.28 -14.29
CA ALA A 331 -9.09 -5.25 -14.58
C ALA A 331 -9.87 -4.43 -13.55
N PHE A 332 -9.49 -4.52 -12.27
CA PHE A 332 -10.07 -3.68 -11.22
C PHE A 332 -9.79 -2.20 -11.49
N THR A 333 -8.55 -1.84 -11.79
CA THR A 333 -8.16 -0.45 -12.04
C THR A 333 -8.92 0.16 -13.22
N GLU A 334 -9.05 -0.58 -14.33
CA GLU A 334 -9.82 -0.14 -15.51
C GLU A 334 -11.29 0.14 -15.16
N ARG A 335 -11.92 -0.77 -14.41
CA ARG A 335 -13.34 -0.65 -14.01
C ARG A 335 -13.56 0.47 -12.99
N LEU A 336 -12.62 0.65 -12.06
CA LEU A 336 -12.67 1.73 -11.09
C LEU A 336 -12.54 3.09 -11.79
N VAL A 337 -11.59 3.24 -12.71
CA VAL A 337 -11.44 4.47 -13.51
C VAL A 337 -12.70 4.75 -14.31
N SER A 338 -13.33 3.74 -14.91
CA SER A 338 -14.62 3.90 -15.61
C SER A 338 -15.70 4.46 -14.67
N GLY A 339 -15.84 3.91 -13.47
CA GLY A 339 -16.77 4.40 -12.45
C GLY A 339 -16.47 5.84 -12.00
N LEU A 340 -15.20 6.18 -11.82
CA LEU A 340 -14.76 7.53 -11.45
C LEU A 340 -15.01 8.55 -12.59
N LYS A 341 -14.80 8.17 -13.86
CA LYS A 341 -15.16 9.00 -15.03
C LYS A 341 -16.66 9.25 -15.09
N ALA A 342 -17.49 8.24 -14.82
CA ALA A 342 -18.95 8.39 -14.77
C ALA A 342 -19.40 9.37 -13.67
N LYS A 343 -18.58 9.57 -12.63
CA LYS A 343 -18.80 10.58 -11.58
C LYS A 343 -18.12 11.93 -11.84
N ALA A 344 -17.52 12.14 -13.02
CA ALA A 344 -16.80 13.35 -13.39
C ALA A 344 -15.59 13.67 -12.50
N VAL A 345 -14.89 12.64 -11.99
CA VAL A 345 -13.64 12.82 -11.24
C VAL A 345 -12.50 13.29 -12.17
N PHE A 346 -12.44 12.79 -13.40
CA PHE A 346 -11.37 13.10 -14.37
C PHE A 346 -11.79 14.15 -15.39
#